data_AF-A0A1H0YPF9-F1
#
_entry.id   AF-A0A1H0YPF9-F1
#
_cell.length_a   1.000
_cell.length_b   1.000
_cell.length_c   1.000
_cell.angle_alpha   90.00
_cell.angle_beta   90.00
_cell.angle_gamma   90.00
#
_symmetry.space_group_name_H-M   'P 1'
#
loop_
_entity.id
_entity.type
_entity.pdbx_description
1 polymer ?
#
loop_
_entity_poly.entity_id
_entity_poly.type
_entity_poly.pdbx_seq_one_letter_code
_entity_poly.pdbx_strand_id
1 'polypeptide(L)'
;MNQNFNDLMDWSDGARRTLDREREKMMERVELIDGLSQAMQAVDEILTENKSLKTELESLRTQLQMEKDLRTKAEIQLGEMSKLSAGMAKKASQDEVLQALRVFVNKSKRKKVEKRIAIKEMVLEMANANGVLLPEDLATAIDSLDDEQLEPKVVNVAGNYNDIHDNSSVTRI
;
A
#
# COMPACT_ATOMS: atom_id res chain seq x y z
N MET A 1 82.92 -7.79 -67.24
CA MET A 1 81.88 -8.79 -66.92
C MET A 1 81.65 -8.93 -65.42
N ASN A 2 82.68 -9.05 -64.57
CA ASN A 2 82.51 -9.18 -63.11
C ASN A 2 81.85 -7.97 -62.41
N GLN A 3 82.13 -6.73 -62.84
CA GLN A 3 81.53 -5.54 -62.22
C GLN A 3 80.00 -5.52 -62.35
N ASN A 4 79.48 -5.76 -63.56
CA ASN A 4 78.04 -5.79 -63.81
C ASN A 4 77.32 -6.90 -63.03
N PHE A 5 78.00 -8.02 -62.76
CA PHE A 5 77.43 -9.10 -61.95
C PHE A 5 77.34 -8.69 -60.48
N ASN A 6 78.39 -8.07 -59.93
CA ASN A 6 78.39 -7.57 -58.55
C ASN A 6 77.34 -6.46 -58.35
N ASP A 7 77.25 -5.51 -59.29
CA ASP A 7 76.27 -4.43 -59.22
C ASP A 7 74.81 -4.97 -59.24
N LEU A 8 74.55 -6.04 -60.01
CA LEU A 8 73.24 -6.69 -60.06
C LEU A 8 72.91 -7.42 -58.75
N MET A 9 73.89 -8.08 -58.13
CA MET A 9 73.73 -8.73 -56.83
C MET A 9 73.45 -7.71 -55.73
N ASP A 10 74.20 -6.60 -55.70
CA ASP A 10 74.00 -5.52 -54.74
C ASP A 10 72.61 -4.87 -54.89
N TRP A 11 72.17 -4.69 -56.14
CA TRP A 11 70.81 -4.22 -56.42
C TRP A 11 69.74 -5.20 -55.94
N SER A 12 69.92 -6.50 -56.21
CA SER A 12 69.00 -7.55 -55.75
C SER A 12 68.90 -7.61 -54.22
N ASP A 13 70.03 -7.54 -53.52
CA ASP A 13 70.09 -7.50 -52.06
C ASP A 13 69.50 -6.19 -51.49
N GLY A 14 69.70 -5.06 -52.18
CA GLY A 14 69.05 -3.79 -51.86
C GLY A 14 67.52 -3.85 -51.97
N ALA A 15 67.01 -4.43 -53.06
CA ALA A 15 65.59 -4.65 -53.27
C ALA A 15 65.00 -5.60 -52.22
N ARG A 16 65.68 -6.72 -51.93
CA ARG A 16 65.28 -7.68 -50.90
C ARG A 16 65.16 -7.03 -49.52
N ARG A 17 66.19 -6.30 -49.07
CA ARG A 17 66.16 -5.59 -47.78
C ARG A 17 65.05 -4.55 -47.68
N THR A 18 64.68 -3.93 -48.81
CA THR A 18 63.61 -2.95 -48.84
C THR A 18 62.24 -3.64 -48.71
N LEU A 19 62.04 -4.74 -49.45
CA LEU A 19 60.82 -5.55 -49.33
C LEU A 19 60.68 -6.17 -47.93
N ASP A 20 61.76 -6.66 -47.33
CA ASP A 20 61.72 -7.20 -45.97
C ASP A 20 61.29 -6.14 -44.94
N ARG A 21 61.80 -4.91 -45.06
CA ARG A 21 61.37 -3.78 -44.21
C ARG A 21 59.92 -3.38 -44.42
N GLU A 22 59.44 -3.39 -45.67
CA GLU A 22 58.03 -3.10 -45.97
C GLU A 22 57.11 -4.19 -45.43
N ARG A 23 57.53 -5.45 -45.54
CA ARG A 23 56.80 -6.60 -44.98
C ARG A 23 56.70 -6.50 -43.46
N GLU A 24 57.79 -6.16 -42.77
CA GLU A 24 57.82 -5.99 -41.31
C GLU A 24 56.83 -4.90 -40.86
N LYS A 25 56.88 -3.72 -41.49
CA LYS A 25 55.91 -2.65 -41.25
C LYS A 25 54.47 -3.06 -41.51
N MET A 26 54.24 -3.91 -42.51
CA MET A 26 52.91 -4.41 -42.81
C MET A 26 52.42 -5.38 -41.73
N MET A 27 53.30 -6.24 -41.19
CA MET A 27 52.94 -7.11 -40.07
C MET A 27 52.61 -6.31 -38.80
N GLU A 28 53.41 -5.31 -38.45
CA GLU A 28 53.12 -4.41 -37.31
C GLU A 28 51.75 -3.73 -37.45
N ARG A 29 51.38 -3.31 -38.68
CA ARG A 29 50.06 -2.73 -38.95
C ARG A 29 48.94 -3.74 -38.80
N VAL A 30 49.14 -4.99 -39.19
CA VAL A 30 48.14 -6.06 -39.02
C VAL A 30 47.91 -6.33 -37.54
N GLU A 31 48.97 -6.46 -36.73
CA GLU A 31 48.87 -6.63 -35.28
C GLU A 31 48.10 -5.47 -34.62
N LEU A 32 48.34 -4.24 -35.07
CA LEU A 32 47.59 -3.08 -34.59
C LEU A 32 46.10 -3.16 -34.95
N ILE A 33 45.76 -3.59 -36.17
CA ILE A 33 44.37 -3.75 -36.61
C ILE A 33 43.68 -4.85 -35.80
N ASP A 34 44.37 -5.94 -35.50
CA ASP A 34 43.84 -7.01 -34.66
C ASP A 34 43.58 -6.51 -33.23
N GLY A 35 44.52 -5.74 -32.66
CA GLY A 35 44.35 -5.11 -31.35
C GLY A 35 43.16 -4.13 -31.32
N LEU A 36 42.98 -3.32 -32.37
CA LEU A 36 41.82 -2.43 -32.51
C LEU A 36 40.51 -3.22 -32.62
N SER A 37 40.50 -4.34 -33.34
CA SER A 37 39.32 -5.19 -33.48
C SER A 37 38.89 -5.79 -32.14
N GLN A 38 39.85 -6.24 -31.32
CA GLN A 38 39.57 -6.71 -29.96
C GLN A 38 39.04 -5.59 -29.05
N ALA A 39 39.62 -4.39 -29.15
CA ALA A 39 39.13 -3.23 -28.39
C ALA A 39 37.70 -2.85 -28.79
N MET A 40 37.36 -2.92 -30.08
CA MET A 40 35.99 -2.68 -30.56
C MET A 40 35.00 -3.72 -30.00
N GLN A 41 35.36 -5.00 -29.95
CA GLN A 41 34.52 -6.03 -29.34
C GLN A 41 34.26 -5.76 -27.85
N ALA A 42 35.30 -5.38 -27.09
CA ALA A 42 35.13 -5.00 -25.69
C ALA A 42 34.23 -3.76 -25.51
N VAL A 43 34.32 -2.78 -26.40
CA VAL A 43 33.43 -1.61 -26.40
C VAL A 43 31.98 -2.01 -26.68
N ASP A 44 31.74 -2.91 -27.63
CA ASP A 44 30.40 -3.41 -27.93
C ASP A 44 29.79 -4.13 -26.73
N GLU A 45 30.57 -4.97 -26.03
CA GLU A 45 30.15 -5.62 -24.77
C GLU A 45 29.75 -4.59 -23.72
N ILE A 46 30.59 -3.58 -23.48
CA ILE A 46 30.30 -2.49 -22.53
C ILE A 46 29.03 -1.74 -22.94
N LEU A 47 28.82 -1.49 -24.24
CA LEU A 47 27.61 -0.81 -24.72
C LEU A 47 26.35 -1.65 -24.49
N THR A 48 26.44 -2.97 -24.65
CA THR A 48 25.31 -3.86 -24.37
C THR A 48 24.98 -3.90 -22.88
N GLU A 49 25.99 -3.99 -22.02
CA GLU A 49 25.81 -3.95 -20.56
C GLU A 49 25.22 -2.61 -20.11
N ASN A 50 25.71 -1.49 -20.65
CA ASN A 50 25.21 -0.15 -20.32
C ASN A 50 23.74 0.01 -20.72
N LYS A 51 23.33 -0.54 -21.87
CA LYS A 51 21.91 -0.58 -22.27
C LYS A 51 21.07 -1.38 -21.29
N SER A 52 21.54 -2.57 -20.88
CA SER A 52 20.85 -3.42 -19.89
C SER A 52 20.69 -2.69 -18.56
N LEU A 53 21.78 -2.14 -18.02
CA LEU A 53 21.77 -1.38 -16.76
C LEU A 53 20.83 -0.18 -16.83
N LYS A 54 20.79 0.52 -17.98
CA LYS A 54 19.86 1.64 -18.16
C LYS A 54 18.40 1.20 -18.05
N THR A 55 18.03 0.07 -18.66
CA THR A 55 16.66 -0.47 -18.56
C THR A 55 16.30 -0.88 -17.13
N GLU A 56 17.24 -1.48 -16.39
CA GLU A 56 17.05 -1.84 -14.99
C GLU A 56 16.86 -0.60 -14.11
N LEU A 57 17.66 0.44 -14.34
CA LEU A 57 17.58 1.71 -13.61
C LEU A 57 16.24 2.42 -13.84
N GLU A 58 15.72 2.38 -15.08
CA GLU A 58 14.38 2.91 -15.41
C GLU A 58 13.25 2.11 -14.72
N SER A 59 13.38 0.78 -14.65
CA SER A 59 12.45 -0.07 -13.90
C SER A 59 12.45 0.26 -12.41
N LEU A 60 13.63 0.34 -11.79
CA LEU A 60 13.77 0.67 -10.37
C LEU A 60 13.25 2.07 -10.03
N ARG A 61 13.46 3.05 -10.91
CA ARG A 61 12.87 4.41 -10.74
C ARG A 61 11.35 4.37 -10.74
N THR A 62 10.76 3.55 -11.59
CA THR A 62 9.30 3.38 -11.67
C THR A 62 8.77 2.74 -10.39
N GLN A 63 9.41 1.68 -9.89
CA GLN A 63 9.04 1.03 -8.63
C GLN A 63 9.15 1.99 -7.44
N LEU A 64 10.24 2.77 -7.37
CA LEU A 64 10.42 3.78 -6.32
C LEU A 64 9.32 4.84 -6.33
N GLN A 65 8.87 5.27 -7.51
CA GLN A 65 7.77 6.23 -7.61
C GLN A 65 6.46 5.62 -7.10
N MET A 66 6.16 4.37 -7.47
CA MET A 66 4.98 3.66 -6.98
C MET A 66 4.98 3.55 -5.45
N GLU A 67 6.12 3.22 -4.84
CA GLU A 67 6.27 3.16 -3.38
C GLU A 67 6.05 4.53 -2.71
N LYS A 68 6.57 5.61 -3.30
CA LYS A 68 6.31 6.97 -2.80
C LYS A 68 4.83 7.32 -2.84
N ASP A 69 4.13 6.95 -3.91
CA ASP A 69 2.70 7.20 -4.06
C ASP A 69 1.88 6.38 -3.05
N LEU A 70 2.25 5.11 -2.83
CA LEU A 70 1.64 4.25 -1.81
C LEU A 70 1.85 4.80 -0.41
N ARG A 71 3.08 5.23 -0.09
CA ARG A 71 3.39 5.86 1.20
C ARG A 71 2.56 7.13 1.43
N THR A 72 2.44 7.98 0.42
CA THR A 72 1.64 9.21 0.51
C THR A 72 0.18 8.89 0.79
N LYS A 73 -0.39 7.86 0.12
CA LYS A 73 -1.75 7.39 0.40
C LYS A 73 -1.91 6.88 1.84
N ALA A 74 -0.94 6.09 2.33
CA ALA A 74 -0.96 5.60 3.70
C ALA A 74 -0.86 6.73 4.74
N GLU A 75 -0.04 7.75 4.50
CA GLU A 75 0.08 8.94 5.35
C GLU A 75 -1.23 9.74 5.40
N ILE A 76 -1.93 9.90 4.27
CA ILE A 76 -3.25 10.53 4.20
C ILE A 76 -4.27 9.73 5.02
N GLN A 77 -4.34 8.41 4.80
CA GLN A 77 -5.25 7.52 5.55
C GLN A 77 -5.00 7.57 7.05
N LEU A 78 -3.73 7.55 7.47
CA LEU A 78 -3.37 7.68 8.88
C LEU A 78 -3.79 9.03 9.46
N GLY A 79 -3.66 10.11 8.69
CA GLY A 79 -4.13 11.45 9.07
C GLY A 79 -5.65 11.52 9.22
N GLU A 80 -6.39 10.88 8.32
CA GLU A 80 -7.86 10.76 8.40
C GLU A 80 -8.29 9.95 9.63
N MET A 81 -7.68 8.79 9.86
CA MET A 81 -7.90 7.96 11.04
C MET A 81 -7.60 8.73 12.34
N SER A 82 -6.52 9.51 12.35
CA SER A 82 -6.14 10.36 13.50
C SER A 82 -7.20 11.43 13.77
N LYS A 83 -7.74 12.08 12.74
CA LYS A 83 -8.84 13.06 12.87
C LYS A 83 -10.13 12.42 13.38
N LEU A 84 -10.49 11.24 12.86
CA LEU A 84 -11.64 10.48 13.34
C LEU A 84 -11.46 10.12 14.82
N SER A 85 -10.28 9.64 15.21
CA SER A 85 -9.98 9.30 16.61
C SER A 85 -10.04 10.52 17.53
N ALA A 86 -9.53 11.69 17.08
CA ALA A 86 -9.59 12.94 17.84
C ALA A 86 -11.03 13.48 17.96
N GLY A 87 -11.86 13.32 16.92
CA GLY A 87 -13.29 13.65 16.97
C GLY A 87 -14.08 12.74 17.93
N MET A 88 -13.65 11.49 18.10
CA MET A 88 -14.18 10.57 19.11
C MET A 88 -13.58 10.79 20.52
N ALA A 89 -12.53 11.61 20.65
CA ALA A 89 -11.84 11.87 21.91
C ALA A 89 -12.46 12.98 22.78
N LYS A 90 -13.74 13.35 22.57
CA LYS A 90 -14.54 13.77 23.73
C LYS A 90 -14.80 12.50 24.54
N LYS A 91 -13.86 12.16 25.43
CA LYS A 91 -14.05 11.12 26.44
C LYS A 91 -15.26 11.52 27.27
N ALA A 92 -16.43 10.99 26.91
CA ALA A 92 -17.53 10.89 27.85
C ALA A 92 -16.93 10.24 29.11
N SER A 93 -17.21 10.81 30.28
CA SER A 93 -16.73 10.20 31.51
C SER A 93 -17.21 8.74 31.55
N GLN A 94 -16.44 7.85 32.19
CA GLN A 94 -16.86 6.45 32.32
C GLN A 94 -18.28 6.34 32.88
N ASP A 95 -18.66 7.26 33.77
CA ASP A 95 -20.01 7.38 34.32
C ASP A 95 -21.07 7.77 33.27
N GLU A 96 -20.77 8.70 32.36
CA GLU A 96 -21.68 9.07 31.26
C GLU A 96 -21.90 7.90 30.30
N VAL A 97 -20.83 7.15 30.00
CA VAL A 97 -20.91 5.94 29.14
C VAL A 97 -21.73 4.85 29.82
N LEU A 98 -21.47 4.57 31.10
CA LEU A 98 -22.23 3.57 31.87
C LEU A 98 -23.69 3.98 32.03
N GLN A 99 -23.98 5.28 32.22
CA GLN A 99 -25.34 5.78 32.32
C GLN A 99 -26.09 5.66 30.99
N ALA A 100 -25.45 5.98 29.87
CA ALA A 100 -26.03 5.78 28.55
C ALA A 100 -26.32 4.29 28.28
N LEU A 101 -25.41 3.40 28.70
CA LEU A 101 -25.57 1.96 28.56
C LEU A 101 -26.73 1.43 29.42
N ARG A 102 -26.90 1.89 30.67
CA ARG A 102 -28.07 1.59 31.51
C ARG A 102 -29.38 1.97 30.82
N VAL A 103 -29.45 3.19 30.26
CA VAL A 103 -30.64 3.66 29.54
C VAL A 103 -30.91 2.79 28.31
N PHE A 104 -29.87 2.43 27.56
CA PHE A 104 -29.98 1.60 26.36
C PHE A 104 -30.45 0.18 26.66
N VAL A 105 -29.87 -0.49 27.68
CA VAL A 105 -30.28 -1.83 28.12
C VAL A 105 -31.74 -1.82 28.59
N ASN A 106 -32.14 -0.83 29.39
CA ASN A 106 -33.52 -0.70 29.86
C ASN A 106 -34.53 -0.46 28.73
N LYS A 107 -34.18 0.34 27.71
CA LYS A 107 -35.03 0.50 26.52
C LYS A 107 -35.15 -0.79 25.70
N SER A 108 -34.08 -1.59 25.69
CA SER A 108 -34.01 -2.82 24.88
C SER A 108 -34.85 -3.96 25.44
N LYS A 109 -35.16 -3.96 26.74
CA LYS A 109 -36.12 -4.90 27.36
C LYS A 109 -37.49 -4.91 26.69
N ARG A 110 -37.89 -3.82 26.03
CA ARG A 110 -39.17 -3.71 25.31
C ARG A 110 -39.14 -4.25 23.88
N LYS A 111 -37.98 -4.67 23.38
CA LYS A 111 -37.81 -5.21 22.01
C LYS A 111 -38.14 -6.70 21.98
N LYS A 112 -38.36 -7.24 20.77
CA LYS A 112 -38.50 -8.69 20.54
C LYS A 112 -37.25 -9.45 21.00
N VAL A 113 -37.44 -10.70 21.45
CA VAL A 113 -36.40 -11.59 21.98
C VAL A 113 -35.14 -11.63 21.10
N GLU A 114 -35.27 -11.85 19.79
CA GLU A 114 -34.16 -11.86 18.83
C GLU A 114 -33.29 -10.60 18.89
N LYS A 115 -33.92 -9.43 19.02
CA LYS A 115 -33.21 -8.16 19.14
C LYS A 115 -32.57 -7.98 20.51
N ARG A 116 -33.14 -8.59 21.57
CA ARG A 116 -32.56 -8.55 22.91
C ARG A 116 -31.31 -9.42 22.99
N ILE A 117 -31.34 -10.61 22.40
CA ILE A 117 -30.18 -11.52 22.29
C ILE A 117 -29.03 -10.83 21.55
N ALA A 118 -29.29 -10.28 20.36
CA ALA A 118 -28.26 -9.57 19.60
C ALA A 118 -27.66 -8.36 20.37
N ILE A 119 -28.47 -7.69 21.20
CA ILE A 119 -28.01 -6.58 22.04
C ILE A 119 -27.16 -7.09 23.21
N LYS A 120 -27.53 -8.22 23.84
CA LYS A 120 -26.75 -8.87 24.91
C LYS A 120 -25.36 -9.23 24.40
N GLU A 121 -25.28 -9.92 23.26
CA GLU A 121 -24.03 -10.31 22.62
C GLU A 121 -23.17 -9.10 22.27
N MET A 122 -23.73 -8.10 21.59
CA MET A 122 -23.02 -6.87 21.20
C MET A 122 -22.41 -6.15 22.42
N VAL A 123 -23.16 -6.04 23.54
CA VAL A 123 -22.65 -5.35 24.73
C VAL A 123 -21.55 -6.14 25.43
N LEU A 124 -21.68 -7.47 25.51
CA LEU A 124 -20.65 -8.33 26.09
C LEU A 124 -19.36 -8.33 25.26
N GLU A 125 -19.47 -8.38 23.92
CA GLU A 125 -18.32 -8.27 23.02
C GLU A 125 -17.60 -6.93 23.17
N MET A 126 -18.35 -5.81 23.22
CA MET A 126 -17.77 -4.49 23.44
C MET A 126 -17.09 -4.37 24.81
N ALA A 127 -17.66 -4.96 25.87
CA ALA A 127 -17.05 -4.96 27.20
C ALA A 127 -15.73 -5.76 27.21
N ASN A 128 -15.73 -6.95 26.60
CA ASN A 128 -14.55 -7.82 26.52
C ASN A 128 -13.43 -7.20 25.66
N ALA A 129 -13.78 -6.66 24.48
CA ALA A 129 -12.81 -6.03 23.57
C ALA A 129 -12.10 -4.81 24.19
N ASN A 130 -12.77 -4.11 25.10
CA ASN A 130 -12.22 -2.94 25.80
C ASN A 130 -11.67 -3.26 27.21
N GLY A 131 -11.73 -4.53 27.65
CA GLY A 131 -11.29 -4.94 28.98
C GLY A 131 -12.06 -4.27 30.13
N VAL A 132 -13.32 -3.91 29.90
CA VAL A 132 -14.16 -3.19 30.88
C VAL A 132 -14.94 -4.18 31.73
N LEU A 133 -14.77 -4.12 33.05
CA LEU A 133 -15.65 -4.80 34.00
C LEU A 133 -16.97 -4.03 34.12
N LEU A 134 -18.07 -4.68 33.73
CA LEU A 134 -19.40 -4.10 33.87
C LEU A 134 -19.82 -4.07 35.35
N PRO A 135 -20.42 -2.97 35.84
CA PRO A 135 -21.06 -2.95 37.15
C PRO A 135 -22.10 -4.06 37.30
N GLU A 136 -22.23 -4.61 38.50
CA GLU A 136 -23.08 -5.77 38.80
C GLU A 136 -24.56 -5.54 38.44
N ASP A 137 -25.06 -4.30 38.63
CA ASP A 137 -26.42 -3.91 38.26
C ASP A 137 -26.66 -4.03 36.74
N LEU A 138 -25.66 -3.65 35.95
CA LEU A 138 -25.74 -3.67 34.51
C LEU A 138 -25.51 -5.07 33.94
N ALA A 139 -24.56 -5.82 34.51
CA ALA A 139 -24.32 -7.23 34.18
C ALA A 139 -25.61 -8.03 34.35
N THR A 140 -26.27 -7.90 35.51
CA THR A 140 -27.57 -8.56 35.79
C THR A 140 -28.66 -8.13 34.79
N ALA A 141 -28.73 -6.83 34.46
CA ALA A 141 -29.75 -6.34 33.53
C ALA A 141 -29.53 -6.80 32.08
N ILE A 142 -28.27 -6.98 31.66
CA ILE A 142 -27.90 -7.56 30.37
C ILE A 142 -28.19 -9.04 30.36
N ASP A 143 -27.87 -9.74 31.45
CA ASP A 143 -28.08 -11.19 31.54
C ASP A 143 -29.55 -11.55 31.47
N SER A 144 -30.44 -10.72 32.02
CA SER A 144 -31.88 -10.92 31.89
C SER A 144 -32.44 -10.69 30.48
N LEU A 145 -31.69 -10.16 29.50
CA LEU A 145 -32.26 -9.73 28.22
C LEU A 145 -32.83 -10.87 27.35
N ASP A 146 -32.30 -12.07 27.48
CA ASP A 146 -32.76 -13.28 26.79
C ASP A 146 -33.88 -14.02 27.55
N ASP A 147 -34.28 -13.55 28.75
CA ASP A 147 -35.40 -14.12 29.48
C ASP A 147 -36.71 -13.99 28.66
N GLU A 148 -37.34 -15.12 28.37
CA GLU A 148 -38.60 -15.20 27.62
C GLU A 148 -39.74 -14.49 28.35
N GLN A 149 -39.69 -14.41 29.69
CA GLN A 149 -40.72 -13.79 30.53
C GLN A 149 -40.75 -12.25 30.49
N LEU A 150 -39.78 -11.60 29.83
CA LEU A 150 -39.76 -10.14 29.62
C LEU A 150 -40.68 -9.66 28.49
N GLU A 151 -41.69 -10.44 28.12
CA GLU A 151 -42.66 -10.01 27.12
C GLU A 151 -43.20 -8.61 27.45
N PRO A 152 -43.29 -7.71 26.46
CA PRO A 152 -43.71 -6.35 26.69
C PRO A 152 -45.12 -6.38 27.29
N LYS A 153 -45.27 -5.84 28.51
CA LYS A 153 -46.58 -5.53 29.09
C LYS A 153 -47.39 -4.78 28.04
N VAL A 154 -48.44 -5.41 27.53
CA VAL A 154 -49.38 -4.81 26.60
C VAL A 154 -50.05 -3.65 27.35
N VAL A 155 -49.61 -2.43 27.10
CA VAL A 155 -50.30 -1.24 27.58
C VAL A 155 -51.53 -1.09 26.69
N ASN A 156 -52.71 -1.24 27.28
CA ASN A 156 -53.98 -1.12 26.59
C ASN A 156 -54.15 0.35 26.09
N VAL A 157 -53.95 0.60 24.79
CA VAL A 157 -53.98 1.95 24.18
C VAL A 157 -55.42 2.37 23.82
N ALA A 158 -56.44 1.82 24.47
CA ALA A 158 -57.85 2.11 24.17
C ALA A 158 -58.34 3.49 24.65
N GLY A 159 -57.49 4.31 25.27
CA GLY A 159 -57.91 5.58 25.90
C GLY A 159 -57.48 6.89 25.22
N ASN A 160 -56.59 6.88 24.22
CA ASN A 160 -55.89 8.11 23.79
C ASN A 160 -56.01 8.48 22.30
N TYR A 161 -57.05 8.01 21.61
CA TYR A 161 -57.28 8.32 20.18
C TYR A 161 -58.03 9.65 19.91
N ASN A 162 -58.44 10.40 20.95
CA ASN A 162 -59.24 11.62 20.76
C ASN A 162 -58.44 12.94 20.72
N ASP A 163 -57.16 12.99 21.12
CA ASP A 163 -56.47 14.28 21.30
C ASP A 163 -55.50 14.67 20.18
N ILE A 164 -55.32 13.85 19.14
CA ILE A 164 -54.30 14.10 18.10
C ILE A 164 -54.89 14.70 16.81
N HIS A 165 -56.22 14.80 16.68
CA HIS A 165 -56.87 15.25 15.43
C HIS A 165 -57.46 16.66 15.43
N ASP A 166 -57.35 17.43 16.51
CA ASP A 166 -58.06 18.73 16.62
C ASP A 166 -57.19 19.99 16.34
N ASN A 167 -56.02 19.85 15.72
CA ASN A 167 -55.13 21.00 15.43
C ASN A 167 -54.84 21.25 13.94
N SER A 168 -55.70 20.81 13.02
CA SER A 168 -55.66 21.27 11.63
C SER A 168 -56.75 22.32 11.34
N SER A 169 -56.70 23.46 12.02
CA SER A 169 -57.43 24.64 11.56
C SER A 169 -56.67 25.29 10.41
N VAL A 170 -57.19 25.04 9.21
CA VAL A 170 -56.87 25.72 7.96
C VAL A 170 -57.01 27.23 8.12
N THR A 171 -55.97 27.99 7.79
CA THR A 171 -56.12 29.41 7.42
C THR A 171 -55.57 29.60 6.02
N ARG A 172 -56.46 29.46 5.03
CA ARG A 172 -56.41 30.27 3.82
C ARG A 172 -57.06 31.61 4.17
N ILE A 173 -56.31 32.70 4.03
CA ILE A 173 -56.61 33.96 3.31
C ILE A 173 -55.30 34.75 3.32
#